data_AF-A0A1F3C5B8-F1
#
_entry.id   AF-A0A1F3C5B8-F1
#
_cell.length_a   1.000
_cell.length_b   1.000
_cell.length_c   1.000
_cell.angle_alpha   90.00
_cell.angle_beta   90.00
_cell.angle_gamma   90.00
#
_symmetry.space_group_name_H-M   'P 1'
#
loop_
_entity.id
_entity.type
_entity.pdbx_description
1 polymer ?
#
loop_
_entity_poly.entity_id
_entity_poly.type
_entity_poly.pdbx_seq_one_letter_code
_entity_poly.pdbx_strand_id
1 'polypeptide(L)'
;MKTTVEIADPLFRRAKRLAAKRGTTLKAVIEDALRTELAAAETGAASAGVRTHTFNGRGLKAGLAWGDWAAIRALAYEGRGG
;
A
#
# COMPACT_ATOMS: atom_id res chain seq x y z
N MET A 1 -27.50 11.23 5.16
CA MET A 1 -27.52 12.55 5.84
C MET A 1 -27.17 13.63 4.82
N LYS A 2 -27.69 14.85 4.95
CA LYS A 2 -27.27 16.01 4.14
C LYS A 2 -26.24 16.80 4.93
N THR A 3 -25.09 17.04 4.32
CA THR A 3 -23.98 17.80 4.91
C THR A 3 -23.55 18.88 3.94
N THR A 4 -23.28 20.07 4.45
CA THR A 4 -22.71 21.18 3.68
C THR A 4 -21.25 21.32 4.09
N VAL A 5 -20.35 21.36 3.11
CA VAL A 5 -18.90 21.50 3.33
C VAL A 5 -18.36 22.57 2.40
N GLU A 6 -17.46 23.41 2.92
CA GLU A 6 -16.74 24.39 2.12
C GLU A 6 -15.58 23.71 1.38
N ILE A 7 -15.49 23.94 0.07
CA ILE A 7 -14.52 23.31 -0.81
C ILE A 7 -13.93 24.35 -1.76
N ALA A 8 -12.61 24.35 -1.91
CA ALA A 8 -11.94 25.23 -2.86
C ALA A 8 -12.44 24.99 -4.30
N ASP A 9 -12.77 26.08 -5.00
CA ASP A 9 -13.27 26.10 -6.38
C ASP A 9 -12.51 25.20 -7.37
N PRO A 10 -11.16 25.20 -7.39
CA PRO A 10 -10.40 24.33 -8.30
C PRO A 10 -10.65 22.84 -8.03
N LEU A 11 -10.81 22.45 -6.76
CA LEU A 11 -11.07 21.08 -6.36
C LEU A 11 -12.49 20.66 -6.73
N PHE A 12 -13.47 21.52 -6.47
CA PHE A 12 -14.86 21.29 -6.87
C PHE A 12 -15.00 21.06 -8.38
N ARG A 13 -14.35 21.90 -9.20
CA ARG A 13 -14.31 21.75 -10.66
C ARG A 13 -13.66 20.43 -11.09
N ARG A 14 -12.56 20.04 -10.44
CA ARG A 14 -11.88 18.76 -10.72
C ARG A 14 -12.77 17.56 -10.39
N ALA A 15 -13.45 17.58 -9.25
CA ALA A 15 -14.36 16.52 -8.83
C ALA A 15 -15.56 16.39 -9.78
N LYS A 16 -16.14 17.51 -10.25
CA LYS A 16 -17.20 17.50 -11.28
C LYS A 16 -16.74 16.87 -12.59
N ARG A 17 -15.55 17.21 -13.08
CA ARG A 17 -14.99 16.59 -14.29
C ARG A 17 -14.77 15.09 -14.12
N LEU A 18 -14.33 14.66 -12.94
CA LEU A 18 -14.15 13.24 -12.62
C LEU A 18 -15.49 12.50 -12.65
N ALA A 19 -16.54 13.07 -12.04
CA ALA A 19 -17.88 12.51 -12.05
C ALA A 19 -18.41 12.35 -13.49
N ALA A 20 -18.29 13.39 -14.31
CA ALA A 20 -18.67 13.35 -15.72
C ALA A 20 -17.90 12.27 -16.51
N LYS A 21 -16.57 12.19 -16.31
CA LYS A 21 -15.72 11.17 -16.96
C LYS A 21 -16.11 9.74 -16.56
N ARG A 22 -16.54 9.53 -15.31
CA ARG A 22 -16.96 8.22 -14.79
C ARG A 22 -18.43 7.90 -15.10
N GLY A 23 -19.21 8.85 -15.64
CA GLY A 23 -20.66 8.70 -15.81
C GLY A 23 -21.41 8.62 -14.47
N THR A 24 -20.88 9.24 -13.42
CA THR A 24 -21.46 9.22 -12.07
C THR A 24 -21.78 10.62 -11.55
N THR A 25 -22.35 10.72 -10.35
CA THR A 25 -22.65 12.00 -9.71
C THR A 25 -21.49 12.51 -8.87
N LEU A 26 -21.42 13.82 -8.64
CA LEU A 26 -20.46 14.40 -7.70
C LEU A 26 -20.60 13.80 -6.29
N LYS A 27 -21.84 13.54 -5.86
CA LYS A 27 -22.14 12.88 -4.59
C LYS A 27 -21.45 11.51 -4.49
N ALA A 28 -21.58 10.67 -5.52
CA ALA A 28 -20.94 9.35 -5.54
C ALA A 28 -19.40 9.45 -5.49
N VAL A 29 -18.81 10.43 -6.17
CA VAL A 29 -17.36 10.69 -6.10
C VAL A 29 -16.93 11.09 -4.69
N ILE A 30 -17.70 11.94 -4.01
CA ILE A 30 -17.39 12.38 -2.64
C ILE A 30 -17.54 11.23 -1.65
N GLU A 31 -18.61 10.43 -1.77
CA GLU A 31 -18.84 9.26 -0.90
C GLU A 31 -17.76 8.18 -1.07
N ASP A 32 -17.31 7.93 -2.30
CA ASP A 32 -16.22 7.00 -2.62
C ASP A 32 -14.88 7.46 -2.03
N ALA A 33 -14.57 8.75 -2.17
CA ALA A 33 -13.36 9.35 -1.60
C ALA A 33 -13.37 9.26 -0.07
N LEU A 34 -14.48 9.61 0.58
CA LEU A 34 -14.63 9.51 2.03
C LEU A 34 -14.49 8.07 2.53
N ARG A 35 -15.10 7.10 1.84
CA ARG A 35 -14.98 5.68 2.19
C ARG A 35 -13.53 5.22 2.10
N THR A 36 -12.83 5.60 1.04
CA THR A 36 -11.42 5.23 0.82
C THR A 36 -10.53 5.81 1.91
N GLU A 37 -10.73 7.08 2.27
CA GLU A 37 -9.94 7.75 3.30
C GLU A 37 -10.17 7.14 4.69
N LEU A 38 -11.44 6.89 5.05
CA LEU A 38 -11.77 6.25 6.33
C LEU A 38 -11.22 4.82 6.41
N ALA A 39 -11.36 4.04 5.33
CA ALA A 39 -10.79 2.69 5.28
C ALA A 39 -9.27 2.72 5.45
N ALA A 40 -8.58 3.64 4.77
CA ALA A 40 -7.13 3.81 4.90
C ALA A 40 -6.71 4.17 6.33
N ALA A 41 -7.46 5.06 6.98
CA ALA A 41 -7.22 5.44 8.37
C ALA A 41 -7.46 4.27 9.36
N GLU A 42 -8.50 3.47 9.13
CA GLU A 42 -8.86 2.31 9.98
C GLU A 42 -7.87 1.15 9.87
N THR A 43 -7.28 0.93 8.68
CA THR A 43 -6.25 -0.12 8.51
C THR A 43 -4.96 0.15 9.27
N GLY A 44 -4.83 1.32 9.92
CA GLY A 44 -3.54 1.82 10.39
C GLY A 44 -2.58 1.99 9.21
N ALA A 45 -1.43 2.62 9.42
CA ALA A 45 -0.36 2.48 8.45
C ALA A 45 0.03 0.99 8.42
N ALA A 46 -0.57 0.21 7.50
CA ALA A 46 -0.07 -1.10 7.16
C ALA A 46 1.42 -0.87 6.90
N SER A 47 2.27 -1.39 7.79
CA SER A 47 3.72 -1.21 7.69
C SER A 47 4.06 -1.50 6.24
N ALA A 48 4.58 -0.51 5.51
CA ALA A 48 4.79 -0.61 4.07
C ALA A 48 5.36 -2.00 3.79
N GLY A 49 4.54 -2.87 3.18
CA GLY A 49 4.81 -4.30 3.19
C GLY A 49 6.24 -4.51 2.71
N VAL A 50 7.06 -5.23 3.50
CA VAL A 50 8.44 -5.45 3.12
C VAL A 50 8.41 -6.12 1.75
N ARG A 51 8.91 -5.41 0.73
CA ARG A 51 8.94 -5.92 -0.62
C ARG A 51 9.96 -7.05 -0.64
N THR A 52 9.49 -8.28 -0.52
CA THR A 52 10.35 -9.46 -0.60
C THR A 52 10.79 -9.62 -2.04
N HIS A 53 12.10 -9.53 -2.25
CA HIS A 53 12.72 -9.90 -3.51
C HIS A 53 13.13 -11.36 -3.40
N THR A 54 12.44 -12.24 -4.13
CA THR A 54 12.88 -13.62 -4.31
C THR A 54 13.90 -13.68 -5.43
N PHE A 55 14.94 -14.48 -5.24
CA PHE A 55 15.83 -14.88 -6.32
C PHE A 55 15.24 -16.12 -7.01
N ASN A 56 15.59 -16.37 -8.28
CA ASN A 56 15.11 -17.52 -9.08
C ASN A 56 15.68 -18.89 -8.59
N GLY A 57 15.72 -19.11 -7.29
CA GLY A 57 16.13 -20.37 -6.65
C GLY A 57 14.94 -21.28 -6.36
N ARG A 58 15.23 -22.55 -6.08
CA ARG A 58 14.22 -23.58 -5.70
C ARG A 58 14.04 -23.69 -4.18
N GLY A 59 14.27 -22.60 -3.46
CA GLY A 59 14.23 -22.55 -1.99
C GLY A 59 15.62 -22.57 -1.34
N LEU A 60 15.65 -22.97 -0.08
CA LEU A 60 16.84 -22.93 0.76
C LEU A 60 17.83 -24.04 0.40
N LYS A 61 19.13 -23.77 0.51
CA LYS A 61 20.20 -24.78 0.26
C LYS A 61 20.02 -25.97 1.22
N ALA A 62 20.25 -27.18 0.71
CA ALA A 62 20.17 -28.40 1.51
C ALA A 62 21.10 -28.31 2.75
N GLY A 63 20.58 -28.72 3.91
CA GLY A 63 21.28 -28.63 5.20
C GLY A 63 21.05 -27.33 5.97
N LEU A 64 20.34 -26.34 5.41
CA LEU A 64 19.90 -25.15 6.13
C LEU A 64 18.40 -25.23 6.47
N ALA A 65 18.02 -24.63 7.59
CA ALA A 65 16.64 -24.48 8.02
C ALA A 65 16.26 -23.00 8.10
N TRP A 66 15.03 -22.66 7.74
CA TRP A 66 14.55 -21.27 7.76
C TRP A 66 14.60 -20.62 9.16
N GLY A 67 14.55 -21.42 10.22
CA GLY A 67 14.67 -20.95 11.61
C GLY A 67 16.11 -20.66 12.06
N ASP A 68 17.12 -21.09 11.31
CA ASP A 68 18.53 -20.88 11.67
C ASP A 68 19.09 -19.62 11.01
N TRP A 69 18.62 -18.47 11.49
CA TRP A 69 18.99 -17.17 10.92
C TRP A 69 20.46 -16.83 11.11
N ALA A 70 21.07 -17.31 12.20
CA ALA A 70 22.48 -17.08 12.47
C ALA A 70 23.36 -17.73 11.41
N ALA A 71 23.11 -19.00 11.08
CA ALA A 71 23.84 -19.71 10.03
C ALA A 71 23.61 -19.10 8.64
N ILE A 72 22.36 -18.74 8.31
CA ILE A 72 22.03 -18.10 7.03
C ILE A 72 22.78 -16.77 6.88
N ARG A 73 22.81 -15.94 7.92
CA ARG A 73 23.52 -14.65 7.91
C ARG A 73 25.03 -14.84 7.78
N ALA A 74 25.62 -15.77 8.53
CA ALA A 74 27.06 -16.03 8.47
C ALA A 74 27.50 -16.44 7.05
N LEU A 75 26.76 -17.33 6.40
CA LEU A 75 27.03 -17.76 5.02
C LEU A 75 26.84 -16.62 4.00
N ALA A 76 25.84 -15.76 4.16
CA ALA A 76 25.59 -14.66 3.23
C ALA A 76 26.72 -13.61 3.22
N TYR A 77 27.38 -13.40 4.37
CA TYR A 77 28.47 -12.46 4.57
C TYR A 77 29.87 -13.10 4.53
N GLU A 78 29.96 -14.40 4.26
CA GLU A 78 31.24 -15.11 4.13
C GLU A 78 32.14 -14.42 3.08
N GLY A 79 33.38 -14.13 3.47
CA GLY A 79 34.36 -13.44 2.61
C GLY A 79 34.08 -11.96 2.35
N ARG A 80 33.09 -11.34 3.00
CA ARG A 80 32.73 -9.93 2.82
C ARG A 80 32.97 -9.03 4.04
N GLY A 81 33.67 -9.54 5.06
CA GLY A 81 33.90 -8.85 6.33
C GLY A 81 32.64 -8.83 7.18
N GLY A 82 32.69 -9.48 8.34
CA GLY A 82 31.58 -9.61 9.29
C GLY A 82 31.43 -8.42 10.22
#